data_AF-A0A845Y372-F1
#
_entry.id   AF-A0A845Y372-F1
#
_cell.length_a   1.000
_cell.length_b   1.000
_cell.length_c   1.000
_cell.angle_alpha   90.00
_cell.angle_beta   90.00
_cell.angle_gamma   90.00
#
_symmetry.space_group_name_H-M   'P 1'
#
loop_
_entity.id
_entity.type
_entity.pdbx_description
1 polymer ?
#
loop_
_entity_poly.entity_id
_entity_poly.type
_entity_poly.pdbx_seq_one_letter_code
_entity_poly.pdbx_strand_id
1 'polypeptide(L)' 'MPSPFPGMNPYLENPNLWSEVHHRLISAIAIALASQLRPKYRAAIEKRIYLWDEGNGNKTNLVGISKVY' A
#
# COMPACT_ATOMS: atom_id res chain seq x y z
N MET A 1 -21.88 -3.42 -20.58
CA MET A 1 -21.72 -1.95 -20.55
C MET A 1 -20.23 -1.65 -20.64
N PRO A 2 -19.77 -0.82 -21.59
CA PRO A 2 -18.36 -0.48 -21.72
C PRO A 2 -17.96 0.50 -20.61
N SER A 3 -16.78 0.30 -20.02
CA SER A 3 -16.26 1.11 -18.92
C SER A 3 -15.97 2.55 -19.37
N PRO A 4 -16.29 3.58 -18.56
CA PRO A 4 -15.96 4.98 -18.85
C PRO A 4 -14.45 5.27 -18.74
N PHE A 5 -13.66 4.34 -18.16
CA PHE A 5 -12.20 4.35 -18.20
C PHE A 5 -11.70 3.26 -19.18
N PRO A 6 -11.01 3.62 -20.27
CA PRO A 6 -10.38 2.65 -21.16
C PRO A 6 -9.35 1.84 -20.37
N GLY A 7 -9.65 0.57 -20.07
CA GLY A 7 -8.71 -0.36 -19.41
C GLY A 7 -9.00 -0.74 -17.95
N MET A 8 -10.13 -0.37 -17.36
CA MET A 8 -10.55 -0.90 -16.04
C MET A 8 -11.89 -1.66 -16.11
N ASN A 9 -11.95 -2.80 -15.41
CA ASN A 9 -13.04 -3.77 -15.48
C ASN A 9 -14.11 -3.48 -14.41
N PRO A 10 -15.38 -3.26 -14.78
CA PRO A 10 -16.46 -2.87 -13.85
C PRO A 10 -16.77 -3.91 -12.76
N TYR A 11 -16.36 -5.17 -12.93
CA TYR A 11 -16.52 -6.19 -11.87
C TYR A 11 -15.49 -6.04 -10.73
N LEU A 12 -14.33 -5.42 -11.00
CA LEU A 12 -13.29 -5.16 -10.00
C LEU A 12 -13.59 -3.89 -9.20
N GLU A 13 -14.26 -2.90 -9.81
CA GLU A 13 -14.58 -1.62 -9.17
C GLU A 13 -15.86 -1.63 -8.33
N ASN A 14 -16.54 -2.77 -8.17
CA ASN A 14 -17.71 -2.84 -7.29
C ASN A 14 -17.27 -2.40 -5.87
N PRO A 15 -17.80 -1.30 -5.32
CA PRO A 15 -17.33 -0.73 -4.05
C PRO A 15 -17.36 -1.73 -2.89
N ASN A 16 -18.29 -2.68 -2.95
CA ASN A 16 -18.43 -3.74 -1.95
C ASN A 16 -17.32 -4.81 -2.05
N LEU A 17 -16.74 -5.01 -3.24
CA LEU A 17 -15.70 -6.01 -3.50
C LEU A 17 -14.30 -5.38 -3.56
N TRP A 18 -14.21 -4.10 -3.93
CA TRP A 18 -12.94 -3.43 -4.17
C TRP A 18 -12.06 -3.36 -2.93
N SER A 19 -12.64 -3.15 -1.75
CA SER A 19 -11.87 -3.15 -0.49
C SER A 19 -11.17 -4.50 -0.25
N GLU A 20 -11.88 -5.61 -0.50
CA GLU A 20 -11.33 -6.95 -0.35
C GLU A 20 -10.27 -7.25 -1.41
N VAL A 21 -10.56 -6.95 -2.68
CA VAL A 21 -9.61 -7.13 -3.80
C VAL A 21 -8.34 -6.33 -3.55
N HIS A 22 -8.47 -5.07 -3.16
CA HIS A 22 -7.34 -4.17 -2.91
C HIS A 22 -6.47 -4.68 -1.76
N HIS A 23 -7.07 -5.08 -0.64
CA HIS A 23 -6.33 -5.61 0.51
C HIS A 23 -5.60 -6.93 0.18
N ARG A 24 -6.29 -7.84 -0.52
CA ARG A 24 -5.72 -9.13 -0.95
C ARG A 24 -4.60 -8.94 -1.98
N LEU A 25 -4.76 -8.01 -2.92
CA LEU A 25 -3.75 -7.68 -3.91
C LEU A 25 -2.46 -7.13 -3.26
N ILE A 26 -2.60 -6.16 -2.36
CA ILE A 26 -1.46 -5.60 -1.62
C ILE A 26 -0.71 -6.69 -0.84
N SER A 27 -1.47 -7.56 -0.16
CA SER A 27 -0.90 -8.68 0.60
C SER A 27 -0.15 -9.67 -0.30
N ALA A 28 -0.74 -10.03 -1.44
CA ALA A 28 -0.11 -10.93 -2.42
C ALA A 28 1.20 -10.34 -2.98
N ILE A 29 1.21 -9.04 -3.30
CA ILE A 29 2.42 -8.33 -3.74
C ILE A 29 3.49 -8.35 -2.64
N ALA A 30 3.12 -8.09 -1.39
CA ALA A 30 4.06 -8.11 -0.27
C ALA A 30 4.72 -9.49 -0.08
N ILE A 31 3.95 -10.58 -0.21
CA ILE A 31 4.46 -11.95 -0.16
C ILE A 31 5.40 -12.23 -1.34
N ALA A 32 5.00 -11.86 -2.56
CA ALA A 32 5.83 -12.04 -3.75
C ALA A 32 7.17 -11.30 -3.63
N LEU A 33 7.17 -10.09 -3.10
CA LEU A 33 8.36 -9.30 -2.84
C LEU A 33 9.21 -9.89 -1.70
N ALA A 34 8.59 -10.44 -0.65
CA ALA A 34 9.32 -11.02 0.48
C ALA A 34 10.34 -12.09 0.04
N SER A 35 10.01 -12.89 -0.98
CA SER A 35 10.92 -13.90 -1.54
C SER A 35 12.16 -13.31 -2.23
N GLN A 36 12.09 -12.06 -2.68
CA GLN A 36 13.15 -11.37 -3.43
C GLN A 36 13.99 -10.45 -2.53
N LEU A 37 13.54 -10.21 -1.30
CA LEU A 37 14.23 -9.32 -0.37
C LEU A 37 15.40 -10.02 0.32
N ARG A 38 16.48 -9.26 0.57
CA ARG A 38 17.60 -9.74 1.40
C ARG A 38 17.12 -9.95 2.83
N PRO A 39 17.72 -10.87 3.62
CA PRO A 39 17.23 -11.26 4.95
C PRO A 39 17.03 -10.13 5.98
N LYS A 40 17.64 -8.97 5.76
CA LYS A 40 17.51 -7.78 6.63
C LYS A 40 16.28 -6.91 6.31
N TYR A 41 15.55 -7.18 5.23
CA TYR A 41 14.43 -6.38 4.77
C TYR A 41 13.13 -7.19 4.78
N ARG A 42 12.02 -6.52 5.03
CA ARG A 42 10.67 -7.09 4.87
C ARG A 42 9.78 -6.12 4.11
N ALA A 43 8.90 -6.63 3.27
CA ALA A 43 7.82 -5.84 2.69
C ALA A 43 6.80 -5.54 3.80
N ALA A 44 6.64 -4.26 4.13
CA ALA A 44 5.66 -3.81 5.11
C ALA A 44 4.48 -3.17 4.38
N ILE A 45 3.28 -3.64 4.68
CA ILE A 45 2.02 -3.04 4.22
C ILE A 45 1.50 -2.06 5.29
N GLU A 46 0.67 -1.10 4.87
CA GLU A 46 -0.01 -0.13 5.76
C GLU A 46 0.92 0.75 6.63
N LYS A 47 2.19 0.92 6.24
CA LYS A 47 3.07 1.92 6.86
C LYS A 47 2.85 3.29 6.24
N ARG A 48 2.61 4.30 7.08
CA ARG A 48 2.59 5.70 6.66
C ARG A 48 3.95 6.31 6.99
N ILE A 49 4.62 6.86 5.99
CA ILE A 49 5.87 7.60 6.15
C ILE A 49 5.50 9.08 6.16
N TYR A 50 5.82 9.76 7.25
CA TYR A 50 5.65 11.20 7.39
C TYR A 50 7.02 11.84 7.27
N LEU A 51 7.15 12.80 6.37
CA LEU A 51 8.33 13.65 6.28
C LEU A 51 8.10 14.82 7.23
N TRP A 52 8.86 14.88 8.32
CA TRP A 52 8.87 16.03 9.20
C TRP A 52 10.08 16.90 8.88
N ASP A 53 9.84 18.18 8.64
CA ASP A 53 10.89 19.18 8.43
C ASP A 53 11.03 19.95 9.74
N GLU A 54 12.20 19.83 10.38
CA GLU A 54 12.45 20.50 11.67
C GLU A 54 12.69 22.00 11.52
N GLY A 55 12.59 22.55 10.30
CA GLY A 55 12.82 23.98 10.02
C GLY A 55 14.29 24.41 10.06
N ASN A 56 15.20 23.49 10.40
CA ASN A 56 16.66 23.67 10.36
C ASN A 56 17.31 23.10 9.08
N GLY A 57 16.51 22.59 8.13
CA GLY A 57 16.98 21.92 6.91
C GLY A 57 17.19 20.41 7.05
N ASN A 58 17.07 19.83 8.25
CA ASN A 58 17.07 18.40 8.46
C ASN A 58 15.65 17.83 8.26
N LYS A 59 15.55 16.82 7.40
CA LYS A 59 14.31 16.06 7.17
C LYS A 59 14.38 14.75 7.93
N THR A 60 13.45 14.55 8.85
CA THR A 60 13.33 13.29 9.60
C THR A 60 12.17 12.46 9.08
N ASN A 61 12.41 11.16 8.89
CA ASN A 61 11.39 10.22 8.45
C ASN A 61 10.70 9.63 9.69
N LEU A 62 9.45 10.01 9.92
CA LEU A 62 8.63 9.41 10.96
C LEU A 62 7.82 8.27 10.36
N VAL A 63 7.91 7.07 10.95
CA VAL A 63 7.20 5.88 10.48
C VAL A 63 6.02 5.60 11.40
N GLY A 64 4.81 5.86 10.93
CA GLY A 64 3.57 5.48 11.59
C GLY A 64 3.15 4.07 11.20
N ILE A 65 2.84 3.23 12.19
CA ILE A 65 2.16 1.94 11.98
C ILE A 65 0.69 2.14 12.33
N SER A 66 -0.22 1.84 11.41
CA SER A 66 -1.65 1.88 11.68
C SER A 66 -1.98 0.85 12.77
N LYS A 67 -2.34 1.31 13.97
CA LYS A 67 -2.97 0.45 14.98
C LYS A 67 -4.45 0.36 14.62
N VAL A 68 -4.86 -0.78 14.08
CA VAL A 68 -6.28 -1.16 14.05
C VAL A 68 -6.65 -1.44 15.51
N TYR A 69 -7.48 -0.58 16.10
CA TYR A 69 -8.09 -0.78 17.43
C TYR A 69 -9.29 -1.71 17.32
#